data_AF-A0A841THS8-F1
#
_entry.id   AF-A0A841THS8-F1
#
_cell.length_a   1.000
_cell.length_b   1.000
_cell.length_c   1.000
_cell.angle_alpha   90.00
_cell.angle_beta   90.00
_cell.angle_gamma   90.00
#
_symmetry.space_group_name_H-M   'P 1'
#
loop_
_entity.id
_entity.type
_entity.pdbx_description
1 polymer ?
#
loop_
_entity_poly.entity_id
_entity_poly.type
_entity_poly.pdbx_seq_one_letter_code
_entity_poly.pdbx_strand_id
1 'polypeptide(L)'
;MANHNPTSLVENGVRRYGRFSTRPIVNPRDEFVGIARALRGLRLKEWVGFTLIHPDWYSSLIMQDAQYLASSEIYAYNRRSGALHQHAANGRGGSLALPDELFGSRCAFEKRGYRITYDFANDGTRHVLRFDIAATDKAPAFQGELTLDASRASLPLSVSSRLPGGRMYTHKVIYSVSGALRVGGEEIIFDPERDLAILDEHKSFLPYRTSWVWGTFALRTSGGLAGADFAERPSMPGEEEESCIWTPTACEPLADIAFEPESDDPLAPWRIHSRDGRLDVVFEPEGRKQVKHQLGLFAIDYFQLFGHYRGTLRGAQGEYKFDGVHGVCESMKARL
;
A
#
# COMPACT_ATOMS: atom_id res chain seq x y z
N MET A 1 -27.26 -10.47 -12.51
CA MET A 1 -27.26 -11.28 -11.27
C MET A 1 -26.73 -10.38 -10.18
N ALA A 2 -27.41 -10.25 -9.05
CA ALA A 2 -26.91 -9.42 -7.94
C ALA A 2 -25.57 -10.01 -7.48
N ASN A 3 -24.46 -9.29 -7.68
CA ASN A 3 -23.17 -9.70 -7.16
C ASN A 3 -23.27 -9.63 -5.62
N HIS A 4 -23.50 -10.77 -5.00
CA HIS A 4 -23.48 -10.89 -3.56
C HIS A 4 -22.03 -10.72 -3.11
N ASN A 5 -21.75 -9.64 -2.37
CA ASN A 5 -20.43 -9.44 -1.80
C ASN A 5 -20.21 -10.50 -0.71
N PRO A 6 -19.10 -11.26 -0.72
CA PRO A 6 -18.91 -12.32 0.26
C PRO A 6 -18.72 -11.73 1.66
N THR A 7 -19.24 -12.40 2.68
CA THR A 7 -19.01 -12.00 4.08
C THR A 7 -17.57 -12.29 4.49
N SER A 8 -16.98 -13.36 3.95
CA SER A 8 -15.60 -13.77 4.22
C SER A 8 -14.88 -14.11 2.93
N LEU A 9 -13.57 -13.84 2.88
CA LEU A 9 -12.72 -14.16 1.74
C LEU A 9 -12.77 -15.66 1.41
N VAL A 10 -12.90 -16.50 2.43
CA VAL A 10 -13.06 -17.95 2.31
C VAL A 10 -14.37 -18.35 2.96
N GLU A 11 -15.25 -18.99 2.18
CA GLU A 11 -16.54 -19.49 2.65
C GLU A 11 -16.57 -21.00 2.46
N ASN A 12 -16.84 -21.75 3.53
CA ASN A 12 -16.87 -23.22 3.51
C ASN A 12 -15.59 -23.84 2.92
N GLY A 13 -14.42 -23.26 3.24
CA GLY A 13 -13.11 -23.70 2.74
C GLY A 13 -12.81 -23.28 1.29
N VAL A 14 -13.68 -22.53 0.63
CA VAL A 14 -13.52 -22.08 -0.76
C VAL A 14 -13.23 -20.58 -0.79
N ARG A 15 -12.04 -20.20 -1.28
CA ARG A 15 -11.71 -18.79 -1.53
C ARG A 15 -12.61 -18.20 -2.62
N ARG A 16 -13.12 -17.00 -2.36
CA ARG A 16 -13.80 -16.14 -3.34
C ARG A 16 -12.78 -15.29 -4.09
N TYR A 17 -12.98 -15.14 -5.39
CA TYR A 17 -12.12 -14.38 -6.30
C TYR A 17 -12.93 -13.28 -7.01
N GLY A 18 -12.23 -12.26 -7.49
CA GLY A 18 -12.80 -11.10 -8.16
C GLY A 18 -12.74 -9.83 -7.30
N ARG A 19 -13.38 -8.77 -7.80
CA ARG A 19 -13.54 -7.48 -7.09
C ARG A 19 -14.74 -7.52 -6.15
N PHE A 20 -14.56 -6.98 -4.97
CA PHE A 20 -15.57 -6.88 -3.92
C PHE A 20 -15.95 -5.42 -3.69
N SER A 21 -17.24 -5.15 -3.48
CA SER A 21 -17.73 -3.78 -3.22
C SER A 21 -17.40 -3.30 -1.80
N THR A 22 -17.23 -4.23 -0.87
CA THR A 22 -16.74 -3.98 0.49
C THR A 22 -15.66 -5.01 0.88
N ARG A 23 -14.84 -4.66 1.86
CA ARG A 23 -13.86 -5.58 2.45
C ARG A 23 -14.58 -6.74 3.17
N PRO A 24 -14.33 -8.01 2.81
CA PRO A 24 -14.82 -9.16 3.58
C PRO A 24 -13.96 -9.38 4.84
N ILE A 25 -14.32 -10.36 5.67
CA ILE A 25 -13.39 -10.92 6.66
C ILE A 25 -12.25 -11.64 5.92
N VAL A 26 -11.00 -11.29 6.19
CA VAL A 26 -9.85 -11.71 5.36
C VAL A 26 -8.93 -12.67 6.13
N ASN A 27 -9.27 -13.96 6.09
CA ASN A 27 -8.41 -15.03 6.57
C ASN A 27 -8.08 -16.03 5.45
N PRO A 28 -6.96 -15.83 4.72
CA PRO A 28 -6.50 -16.76 3.68
C PRO A 28 -6.27 -18.20 4.15
N ARG A 29 -6.00 -18.41 5.44
CA ARG A 29 -5.65 -19.74 5.95
C ARG A 29 -6.86 -20.67 5.99
N ASP A 30 -8.07 -20.11 5.96
CA ASP A 30 -9.33 -20.85 5.99
C ASP A 30 -9.55 -21.71 4.75
N GLU A 31 -8.75 -21.54 3.70
CA GLU A 31 -8.66 -22.48 2.56
C GLU A 31 -8.15 -23.87 2.96
N PHE A 32 -7.51 -23.98 4.13
CA PHE A 32 -6.79 -25.17 4.56
C PHE A 32 -7.25 -25.63 5.95
N VAL A 33 -7.17 -26.95 6.16
CA VAL A 33 -7.50 -27.61 7.43
C VAL A 33 -6.31 -28.42 7.96
N GLY A 34 -6.33 -28.73 9.26
CA GLY A 34 -5.33 -29.60 9.92
C GLY A 34 -3.88 -29.15 9.70
N ILE A 35 -2.99 -30.12 9.45
CA ILE A 35 -1.55 -29.88 9.25
C ILE A 35 -1.29 -28.95 8.05
N ALA A 36 -2.09 -29.05 6.98
CA ALA A 36 -1.95 -28.19 5.81
C ALA A 36 -2.16 -26.71 6.18
N ARG A 37 -3.11 -26.40 7.08
CA ARG A 37 -3.33 -25.04 7.59
C ARG A 37 -2.12 -24.49 8.34
N ALA A 38 -1.47 -25.32 9.15
CA ALA A 38 -0.27 -24.93 9.88
C ALA A 38 0.90 -24.66 8.92
N LEU A 39 1.20 -25.59 8.02
CA LEU A 39 2.30 -25.47 7.06
C LEU A 39 2.09 -24.31 6.07
N ARG A 40 0.86 -24.12 5.57
CA ARG A 40 0.52 -22.99 4.68
C ARG A 40 0.56 -21.67 5.42
N GLY A 41 0.19 -21.65 6.71
CA GLY A 41 0.30 -20.48 7.57
C GLY A 41 1.71 -19.87 7.56
N LEU A 42 2.76 -20.69 7.58
CA LEU A 42 4.16 -20.22 7.52
C LEU A 42 4.53 -19.55 6.19
N ARG A 43 3.74 -19.76 5.14
CA ARG A 43 3.95 -19.18 3.81
C ARG A 43 3.11 -17.92 3.57
N LEU A 44 2.19 -17.60 4.47
CA LEU A 44 1.40 -16.39 4.36
C LEU A 44 2.32 -15.16 4.44
N LYS A 45 2.05 -14.18 3.59
CA LYS A 45 2.68 -12.86 3.61
C LYS A 45 1.57 -11.84 3.80
N GLU A 46 1.71 -11.00 4.81
CA GLU A 46 0.68 -10.01 5.16
C GLU A 46 1.35 -8.68 5.42
N TRP A 47 0.72 -7.60 4.98
CA TRP A 47 1.12 -6.25 5.35
C TRP A 47 -0.07 -5.31 5.41
N VAL A 48 0.12 -4.26 6.20
CA VAL A 48 -0.75 -3.09 6.22
C VAL A 48 0.14 -1.85 6.32
N GLY A 49 -0.13 -0.87 5.47
CA GLY A 49 0.68 0.33 5.37
C GLY A 49 -0.08 1.50 4.81
N PHE A 50 0.60 2.64 4.77
CA PHE A 50 0.08 3.86 4.18
C PHE A 50 1.15 4.55 3.35
N THR A 51 0.74 5.15 2.23
CA THR A 51 1.50 6.21 1.57
C THR A 51 0.87 7.54 1.95
N LEU A 52 1.64 8.44 2.54
CA LEU A 52 1.21 9.78 2.93
C LEU A 52 1.50 10.77 1.80
N ILE A 53 0.47 11.47 1.34
CA ILE A 53 0.51 12.43 0.25
C ILE A 53 0.54 13.84 0.84
N HIS A 54 1.71 14.47 0.80
CA HIS A 54 1.94 15.83 1.29
C HIS A 54 2.86 16.59 0.31
N PRO A 55 2.65 17.89 0.06
CA PRO A 55 3.37 18.65 -0.97
C PRO A 55 4.88 18.78 -0.73
N ASP A 56 5.30 18.93 0.53
CA ASP A 56 6.71 19.17 0.90
C ASP A 56 7.41 17.94 1.49
N TRP A 57 6.66 16.89 1.83
CA TRP A 57 7.18 15.74 2.57
C TRP A 57 6.65 14.43 1.99
N TYR A 58 7.57 13.55 1.59
CA TYR A 58 7.23 12.25 1.05
C TYR A 58 7.44 11.18 2.10
N SER A 59 6.41 10.39 2.37
CA SER A 59 6.44 9.41 3.45
C SER A 59 5.58 8.20 3.11
N SER A 60 6.09 7.02 3.41
CA SER A 60 5.29 5.80 3.52
C SER A 60 5.69 5.04 4.78
N LEU A 61 4.76 4.23 5.26
CA LEU A 61 4.91 3.41 6.45
C LEU A 61 4.27 2.04 6.22
N ILE A 62 4.86 1.00 6.79
CA ILE A 62 4.38 -0.37 6.63
C ILE A 62 4.62 -1.17 7.91
N MET A 63 3.68 -2.08 8.20
CA MET A 63 3.87 -3.22 9.09
C MET A 63 3.66 -4.48 8.27
N GLN A 64 4.60 -5.41 8.32
CA GLN A 64 4.56 -6.63 7.53
C GLN A 64 4.97 -7.85 8.33
N ASP A 65 4.29 -8.97 8.10
CA ASP A 65 4.61 -10.26 8.68
C ASP A 65 4.79 -11.31 7.58
N ALA A 66 6.03 -11.76 7.42
CA ALA A 66 6.37 -12.85 6.52
C ALA A 66 6.30 -14.23 7.22
N GLN A 67 5.82 -14.28 8.45
CA GLN A 67 5.66 -15.47 9.32
C GLN A 67 6.99 -16.07 9.83
N TYR A 68 8.11 -15.76 9.19
CA TYR A 68 9.46 -15.98 9.72
C TYR A 68 10.14 -14.69 10.21
N LEU A 69 9.69 -13.53 9.74
CA LEU A 69 10.17 -12.21 10.14
C LEU A 69 8.99 -11.24 10.10
N ALA A 70 8.75 -10.54 11.21
CA ALA A 70 7.88 -9.39 11.25
C ALA A 70 8.74 -8.13 11.19
N SER A 71 8.29 -7.08 10.52
CA SER A 71 8.97 -5.79 10.53
C SER A 71 7.99 -4.63 10.46
N SER A 72 8.46 -3.45 10.87
CA SER A 72 7.80 -2.19 10.61
C SER A 72 8.82 -1.18 10.13
N GLU A 73 8.43 -0.36 9.16
CA GLU A 73 9.30 0.64 8.55
C GLU A 73 8.52 1.93 8.30
N ILE A 74 9.20 3.07 8.42
CA ILE A 74 8.68 4.39 8.08
C ILE A 74 9.82 5.25 7.55
N TYR A 75 9.54 6.08 6.55
CA TYR A 75 10.45 7.15 6.15
C TYR A 75 9.73 8.49 6.03
N ALA A 76 10.49 9.57 6.14
CA ALA A 76 10.06 10.92 5.81
C ALA A 76 11.18 11.60 5.03
N TYR A 77 10.86 12.07 3.83
CA TYR A 77 11.76 12.79 2.94
C TYR A 77 11.31 14.24 2.82
N ASN A 78 12.18 15.18 3.19
CA ASN A 78 11.95 16.60 3.05
C ASN A 78 12.40 17.04 1.66
N ARG A 79 11.45 17.42 0.79
CA ARG A 79 11.77 17.81 -0.59
C ARG A 79 12.63 19.06 -0.69
N ARG A 80 12.51 19.98 0.28
CA ARG A 80 13.21 21.26 0.25
C ARG A 80 14.69 21.10 0.60
N SER A 81 14.99 20.25 1.58
CA SER A 81 16.37 20.01 2.03
C SER A 81 17.02 18.79 1.38
N GLY A 82 16.24 17.90 0.78
CA GLY A 82 16.69 16.60 0.29
C GLY A 82 17.00 15.59 1.40
N ALA A 83 16.62 15.89 2.65
CA ALA A 83 16.89 15.03 3.79
C ALA A 83 15.94 13.83 3.82
N LEU A 84 16.49 12.63 3.84
CA LEU A 84 15.76 11.37 4.03
C LEU A 84 16.02 10.83 5.44
N HIS A 85 14.95 10.71 6.23
CA HIS A 85 15.00 10.09 7.55
C HIS A 85 14.18 8.81 7.55
N GLN A 86 14.74 7.74 8.14
CA GLN A 86 14.12 6.41 8.10
C GLN A 86 14.29 5.70 9.43
N HIS A 87 13.26 4.96 9.80
CA HIS A 87 13.31 4.01 10.91
C HIS A 87 12.77 2.66 10.45
N ALA A 88 13.39 1.60 10.95
CA ALA A 88 12.97 0.23 10.72
C ALA A 88 13.20 -0.59 11.98
N ALA A 89 12.29 -1.51 12.27
CA ALA A 89 12.41 -2.43 13.39
C ALA A 89 11.96 -3.84 12.98
N ASN A 90 12.68 -4.84 13.48
CA ASN A 90 12.40 -6.25 13.24
C ASN A 90 11.83 -6.93 14.49
N GLY A 91 10.98 -7.91 14.26
CA GLY A 91 10.25 -8.70 15.25
C GLY A 91 10.28 -10.18 14.93
N ARG A 92 9.71 -10.99 15.83
CA ARG A 92 9.59 -12.43 15.60
C ARG A 92 8.51 -12.65 14.53
N GLY A 93 8.75 -13.53 13.56
CA GLY A 93 7.69 -13.91 12.61
C GLY A 93 6.42 -14.37 13.33
N GLY A 94 5.26 -13.99 12.79
CA GLY A 94 3.95 -14.22 13.36
C GLY A 94 3.61 -13.34 14.57
N SER A 95 4.47 -12.38 14.96
CA SER A 95 4.21 -11.53 16.13
C SER A 95 3.29 -10.35 15.87
N LEU A 96 3.12 -9.92 14.60
CA LEU A 96 2.22 -8.81 14.28
C LEU A 96 0.76 -9.23 14.33
N ALA A 97 0.47 -10.50 13.95
CA ALA A 97 -0.87 -11.09 13.95
C ALA A 97 -1.93 -10.13 13.37
N LEU A 98 -1.72 -9.69 12.11
CA LEU A 98 -2.62 -8.76 11.45
C LEU A 98 -4.06 -9.30 11.45
N PRO A 99 -5.05 -8.45 11.78
CA PRO A 99 -6.41 -8.91 12.03
C PRO A 99 -7.10 -9.38 10.75
N ASP A 100 -8.02 -10.33 10.89
CA ASP A 100 -8.87 -10.77 9.78
C ASP A 100 -9.95 -9.72 9.46
N GLU A 101 -10.45 -9.04 10.50
CA GLU A 101 -11.31 -7.86 10.43
C GLU A 101 -10.50 -6.59 10.73
N LEU A 102 -10.22 -5.78 9.71
CA LEU A 102 -9.38 -4.59 9.87
C LEU A 102 -10.14 -3.47 10.59
N PHE A 103 -11.36 -3.16 10.17
CA PHE A 103 -12.17 -2.13 10.81
C PHE A 103 -12.69 -2.61 12.16
N GLY A 104 -12.58 -1.76 13.19
CA GLY A 104 -12.83 -2.15 14.58
C GLY A 104 -11.64 -2.79 15.29
N SER A 105 -10.47 -2.86 14.65
CA SER A 105 -9.26 -3.49 15.19
C SER A 105 -8.09 -2.52 15.38
N ARG A 106 -7.01 -3.03 15.97
CA ARG A 106 -5.75 -2.32 16.15
C ARG A 106 -4.60 -3.14 15.59
N CYS A 107 -3.76 -2.52 14.77
CA CYS A 107 -2.46 -3.04 14.37
C CYS A 107 -1.36 -2.29 15.15
N ALA A 108 -0.40 -2.99 15.74
CA ALA A 108 0.66 -2.35 16.52
C ALA A 108 1.99 -3.07 16.36
N PHE A 109 3.05 -2.30 16.13
CA PHE A 109 4.43 -2.79 16.19
C PHE A 109 5.16 -2.05 17.31
N GLU A 110 5.53 -2.78 18.37
CA GLU A 110 6.13 -2.21 19.56
C GLU A 110 7.46 -2.89 19.93
N LYS A 111 8.50 -2.09 20.05
CA LYS A 111 9.83 -2.43 20.58
C LYS A 111 10.33 -1.29 21.45
N ARG A 112 11.40 -1.53 22.20
CA ARG A 112 12.06 -0.47 22.97
C ARG A 112 12.49 0.65 22.03
N GLY A 113 11.93 1.85 22.23
CA GLY A 113 12.23 3.04 21.42
C GLY A 113 11.57 3.06 20.04
N TYR A 114 10.64 2.15 19.72
CA TYR A 114 9.92 2.14 18.45
C TYR A 114 8.48 1.68 18.67
N ARG A 115 7.52 2.57 18.44
CA ARG A 115 6.09 2.27 18.45
C ARG A 115 5.40 2.95 17.27
N ILE A 116 4.72 2.15 16.47
CA ILE A 116 3.73 2.61 15.49
C ILE A 116 2.44 1.84 15.76
N THR A 117 1.29 2.53 15.79
CA THR A 117 -0.02 1.88 15.91
C THR A 117 -1.03 2.45 14.93
N TYR A 118 -1.87 1.57 14.37
CA TYR A 118 -3.00 1.89 13.52
C TYR A 118 -4.27 1.45 14.24
N ASP A 119 -5.10 2.41 14.63
CA ASP A 119 -6.37 2.19 15.31
C ASP A 119 -7.51 2.45 14.31
N PHE A 120 -8.23 1.41 13.90
CA PHE A 120 -9.33 1.51 12.94
C PHE A 120 -10.67 1.50 13.67
N ALA A 121 -11.41 2.62 13.68
CA ALA A 121 -12.73 2.64 14.29
C ALA A 121 -13.72 1.67 13.60
N ASN A 122 -14.64 1.12 14.40
CA ASN A 122 -15.65 0.17 13.96
C ASN A 122 -16.79 0.83 13.16
N ASP A 123 -17.07 2.10 13.44
CA ASP A 123 -18.06 2.89 12.70
C ASP A 123 -17.55 3.32 11.31
N GLY A 124 -16.27 3.04 11.00
CA GLY A 124 -15.65 3.39 9.73
C GLY A 124 -15.61 4.89 9.49
N THR A 125 -15.68 5.74 10.52
CA THR A 125 -15.69 7.22 10.34
C THR A 125 -14.31 7.83 10.57
N ARG A 126 -13.51 7.25 11.47
CA ARG A 126 -12.21 7.79 11.86
C ARG A 126 -11.18 6.68 12.09
N HIS A 127 -10.00 6.80 11.49
CA HIS A 127 -8.86 5.95 11.84
C HIS A 127 -7.74 6.82 12.40
N VAL A 128 -6.89 6.26 13.24
CA VAL A 128 -5.80 7.00 13.89
C VAL A 128 -4.48 6.27 13.75
N LEU A 129 -3.48 6.97 13.24
CA LEU A 129 -2.09 6.51 13.16
C LEU A 129 -1.28 7.22 14.23
N ARG A 130 -0.54 6.48 15.05
CA ARG A 130 0.31 7.04 16.11
C ARG A 130 1.76 6.65 15.93
N PHE A 131 2.63 7.60 16.19
CA PHE A 131 4.08 7.48 16.02
C PHE A 131 4.78 7.88 17.32
N ASP A 132 5.60 6.99 17.85
CA ASP A 132 6.51 7.28 18.96
C ASP A 132 7.79 6.46 18.76
N ILE A 133 8.75 7.05 18.06
CA ILE A 133 10.02 6.44 17.69
C ILE A 133 11.15 7.34 18.20
N ALA A 134 12.01 6.76 19.04
CA ALA A 134 13.15 7.46 19.60
C ALA A 134 14.20 7.78 18.51
N ALA A 135 14.99 8.82 18.74
CA ALA A 135 16.13 9.11 17.90
C ALA A 135 17.16 7.95 17.95
N THR A 136 17.88 7.79 16.85
CA THR A 136 19.05 6.91 16.74
C THR A 136 20.25 7.72 16.28
N ASP A 137 21.42 7.10 16.24
CA ASP A 137 22.63 7.74 15.70
C ASP A 137 22.51 8.14 14.23
N LYS A 138 21.52 7.58 13.49
CA LYS A 138 21.35 7.77 12.05
C LYS A 138 20.13 8.60 11.67
N ALA A 139 19.15 8.74 12.57
CA ALA A 139 17.88 9.38 12.26
C ALA A 139 17.27 10.05 13.51
N PRO A 140 16.64 11.23 13.36
CA PRO A 140 15.99 11.92 14.46
C PRO A 140 14.73 11.16 14.93
N ALA A 141 14.19 11.52 16.10
CA ALA A 141 12.95 10.95 16.62
C ALA A 141 11.75 11.26 15.70
N PHE A 142 10.79 10.33 15.61
CA PHE A 142 9.51 10.54 14.91
C PHE A 142 8.39 10.47 15.95
N GLN A 143 7.58 11.53 16.06
CA GLN A 143 6.49 11.59 17.04
C GLN A 143 5.27 12.28 16.45
N GLY A 144 4.08 11.74 16.65
CA GLY A 144 2.88 12.38 16.11
C GLY A 144 1.64 11.52 16.15
N GLU A 145 0.54 12.13 15.72
CA GLU A 145 -0.74 11.47 15.52
C GLU A 145 -1.37 12.01 14.23
N LEU A 146 -1.82 11.11 13.38
CA LEU A 146 -2.58 11.42 12.18
C LEU A 146 -3.97 10.81 12.29
N THR A 147 -4.98 11.58 11.95
CA THR A 147 -6.38 11.15 11.86
C THR A 147 -6.77 11.02 10.39
N LEU A 148 -7.29 9.86 10.02
CA LEU A 148 -7.86 9.59 8.70
C LEU A 148 -9.37 9.74 8.76
N ASP A 149 -9.92 10.62 7.93
CA ASP A 149 -11.36 10.83 7.81
C ASP A 149 -11.94 9.88 6.76
N ALA A 150 -12.63 8.87 7.25
CA ALA A 150 -13.23 7.82 6.43
C ALA A 150 -14.61 8.22 5.88
N SER A 151 -15.25 9.26 6.42
CA SER A 151 -16.49 9.83 5.85
C SER A 151 -16.26 10.51 4.48
N ARG A 152 -15.00 10.86 4.20
CA ARG A 152 -14.54 11.50 2.95
C ARG A 152 -13.61 10.59 2.14
N ALA A 153 -13.62 9.29 2.43
CA ALA A 153 -12.76 8.33 1.76
C ALA A 153 -13.18 8.10 0.29
N SER A 154 -12.25 7.61 -0.52
CA SER A 154 -12.59 7.03 -1.83
C SER A 154 -13.41 5.75 -1.65
N LEU A 155 -14.04 5.29 -2.73
CA LEU A 155 -14.52 3.92 -2.77
C LEU A 155 -13.35 2.93 -2.67
N PRO A 156 -13.54 1.78 -2.00
CA PRO A 156 -12.45 0.83 -1.77
C PRO A 156 -12.11 0.04 -3.03
N LEU A 157 -10.82 -0.16 -3.25
CA LEU A 157 -10.32 -1.27 -4.04
C LEU A 157 -10.29 -2.50 -3.12
N SER A 158 -11.06 -3.55 -3.41
CA SER A 158 -10.97 -4.84 -2.70
C SER A 158 -10.95 -5.96 -3.73
N VAL A 159 -9.84 -6.69 -3.85
CA VAL A 159 -9.67 -7.69 -4.92
C VAL A 159 -9.04 -8.95 -4.36
N SER A 160 -9.56 -10.11 -4.75
CA SER A 160 -8.93 -11.41 -4.53
C SER A 160 -8.62 -12.07 -5.87
N SER A 161 -7.34 -12.36 -6.13
CA SER A 161 -6.86 -12.75 -7.45
C SER A 161 -6.05 -14.05 -7.39
N ARG A 162 -6.17 -14.88 -8.43
CA ARG A 162 -5.25 -15.99 -8.64
C ARG A 162 -3.97 -15.48 -9.28
N LEU A 163 -2.84 -15.98 -8.78
CA LEU A 163 -1.53 -15.75 -9.38
C LEU A 163 -0.99 -17.08 -9.93
N PRO A 164 -0.09 -17.09 -10.93
CA PRO A 164 0.62 -18.28 -11.33
C PRO A 164 1.33 -18.93 -10.13
N GLY A 165 0.81 -20.06 -9.62
CA GLY A 165 1.34 -20.75 -8.44
C GLY A 165 1.06 -20.06 -7.10
N GLY A 166 0.17 -19.07 -7.04
CA GLY A 166 -0.13 -18.28 -5.86
C GLY A 166 -1.56 -17.73 -5.82
N ARG A 167 -1.82 -16.85 -4.86
CA ARG A 167 -3.05 -16.06 -4.77
C ARG A 167 -2.84 -14.87 -3.83
N MET A 168 -3.60 -13.81 -4.04
CA MET A 168 -3.54 -12.61 -3.22
C MET A 168 -4.92 -12.07 -2.88
N TYR A 169 -4.95 -11.23 -1.87
CA TYR A 169 -6.04 -10.33 -1.55
C TYR A 169 -5.43 -8.96 -1.25
N THR A 170 -6.04 -7.89 -1.75
CA THR A 170 -5.67 -6.51 -1.42
C THR A 170 -6.90 -5.69 -1.05
N HIS A 171 -6.72 -4.73 -0.15
CA HIS A 171 -7.68 -3.70 0.18
C HIS A 171 -7.00 -2.33 0.25
N LYS A 172 -7.48 -1.38 -0.56
CA LYS A 172 -6.88 -0.03 -0.64
C LYS A 172 -7.94 1.06 -0.68
N VAL A 173 -7.68 2.14 0.04
CA VAL A 173 -8.61 3.27 0.22
C VAL A 173 -7.80 4.55 0.37
N ILE A 174 -8.26 5.63 -0.29
CA ILE A 174 -7.73 6.97 -0.08
C ILE A 174 -8.52 7.65 1.04
N TYR A 175 -7.82 8.22 2.02
CA TYR A 175 -8.40 9.02 3.10
C TYR A 175 -7.89 10.45 3.04
N SER A 176 -8.73 11.41 3.45
CA SER A 176 -8.24 12.73 3.85
C SER A 176 -7.56 12.61 5.21
N VAL A 177 -6.40 13.25 5.40
CA VAL A 177 -5.61 13.12 6.63
C VAL A 177 -5.40 14.46 7.31
N SER A 178 -5.55 14.47 8.64
CA SER A 178 -5.24 15.62 9.49
C SER A 178 -4.31 15.24 10.62
N GLY A 179 -3.67 16.23 11.24
CA GLY A 179 -2.82 16.04 12.41
C GLY A 179 -1.38 16.46 12.14
N ALA A 180 -0.45 15.87 12.89
CA ALA A 180 0.95 16.26 12.79
C ALA A 180 1.90 15.08 12.96
N LEU A 181 2.97 15.09 12.16
CA LEU A 181 4.13 14.23 12.34
C LEU A 181 5.36 15.12 12.56
N ARG A 182 6.00 14.99 13.71
CA ARG A 182 7.26 15.65 14.02
C ARG A 182 8.43 14.72 13.70
N VAL A 183 9.36 15.21 12.88
CA VAL A 183 10.62 14.55 12.51
C VAL A 183 11.77 15.38 13.08
N GLY A 184 12.31 14.95 14.22
CA GLY A 184 13.27 15.72 14.99
C GLY A 184 12.69 17.05 15.48
N GLY A 185 13.23 18.16 14.97
CA GLY A 185 12.73 19.51 15.25
C GLY A 185 11.72 20.03 14.23
N GLU A 186 11.48 19.31 13.13
CA GLU A 186 10.57 19.74 12.06
C GLU A 186 9.18 19.17 12.28
N GLU A 187 8.15 20.03 12.28
CA GLU A 187 6.75 19.62 12.39
C GLU A 187 6.08 19.66 11.02
N ILE A 188 5.50 18.53 10.63
CA ILE A 188 4.77 18.35 9.37
C ILE A 188 3.28 18.37 9.71
N ILE A 189 2.57 19.42 9.30
CA ILE A 189 1.13 19.57 9.53
C ILE A 189 0.36 19.02 8.33
N PHE A 190 -0.50 18.04 8.62
CA PHE A 190 -1.42 17.48 7.64
C PHE A 190 -2.75 18.23 7.69
N ASP A 191 -3.14 18.80 6.56
CA ASP A 191 -4.40 19.49 6.35
C ASP A 191 -5.36 18.56 5.61
N PRO A 192 -6.52 18.19 6.19
CA PRO A 192 -7.44 17.26 5.56
C PRO A 192 -8.07 17.81 4.27
N GLU A 193 -8.00 19.12 4.02
CA GLU A 193 -8.43 19.70 2.73
C GLU A 193 -7.38 19.59 1.63
N ARG A 194 -6.14 19.22 1.96
CA ARG A 194 -5.02 19.16 1.01
C ARG A 194 -4.39 17.78 0.94
N ASP A 195 -4.13 17.18 2.08
CA ASP A 195 -3.27 16.01 2.23
C ASP A 195 -4.08 14.72 2.33
N LEU A 196 -3.50 13.65 1.81
CA LEU A 196 -4.17 12.36 1.68
C LEU A 196 -3.31 11.23 2.26
N ALA A 197 -3.93 10.10 2.57
CA ALA A 197 -3.24 8.87 2.90
C ALA A 197 -3.88 7.71 2.12
N ILE A 198 -3.07 6.86 1.51
CA ILE A 198 -3.52 5.68 0.78
C ILE A 198 -3.24 4.47 1.64
N LEU A 199 -4.28 3.81 2.15
CA LEU A 199 -4.18 2.52 2.82
C LEU A 199 -3.79 1.44 1.80
N ASP A 200 -2.86 0.58 2.18
CA ASP A 200 -2.51 -0.65 1.48
C ASP A 200 -2.50 -1.81 2.47
N GLU A 201 -3.56 -2.62 2.46
CA GLU A 201 -3.60 -3.92 3.11
C GLU A 201 -3.47 -5.02 2.07
N HIS A 202 -2.61 -6.01 2.35
CA HIS A 202 -2.45 -7.15 1.47
C HIS A 202 -2.23 -8.44 2.26
N LYS A 203 -2.79 -9.55 1.75
CA LYS A 203 -2.52 -10.90 2.24
C LYS A 203 -2.36 -11.88 1.09
N SER A 204 -1.25 -12.59 1.02
CA SER A 204 -0.94 -13.45 -0.12
C SER A 204 -0.21 -14.75 0.23
N PHE A 205 -0.44 -15.75 -0.64
CA PHE A 205 0.43 -16.92 -0.77
C PHE A 205 1.19 -16.77 -2.08
N LEU A 206 2.37 -16.16 -2.00
CA LEU A 206 3.21 -15.92 -3.16
C LEU A 206 3.94 -17.20 -3.61
N PRO A 207 4.18 -17.36 -4.92
CA PRO A 207 5.15 -18.35 -5.41
C PRO A 207 6.55 -18.03 -4.86
N TYR A 208 7.41 -19.05 -4.80
CA TYR A 208 8.79 -18.89 -4.30
C TYR A 208 9.56 -17.81 -5.06
N ARG A 209 9.34 -17.70 -6.38
CA ARG A 209 9.85 -16.60 -7.21
C ARG A 209 8.71 -15.65 -7.50
N THR A 210 8.84 -14.41 -7.08
CA THR A 210 7.85 -13.37 -7.29
C THR A 210 8.51 -12.09 -7.79
N SER A 211 7.81 -11.37 -8.63
CA SER A 211 8.19 -10.03 -9.07
C SER A 211 6.97 -9.18 -9.34
N TRP A 212 7.09 -7.88 -9.04
CA TRP A 212 6.11 -6.88 -9.46
C TRP A 212 6.79 -5.54 -9.64
N VAL A 213 6.15 -4.70 -10.44
CA VAL A 213 6.27 -3.24 -10.36
C VAL A 213 4.90 -2.73 -9.95
N TRP A 214 4.86 -1.81 -9.00
CA TRP A 214 3.61 -1.25 -8.48
C TRP A 214 3.76 0.25 -8.26
N GLY A 215 2.70 1.00 -8.46
CA GLY A 215 2.66 2.42 -8.12
C GLY A 215 1.30 2.86 -7.64
N THR A 216 1.29 3.95 -6.89
CA THR A 216 0.07 4.61 -6.46
C THR A 216 0.27 6.10 -6.26
N PHE A 217 -0.80 6.85 -6.47
CA PHE A 217 -0.90 8.26 -6.13
C PHE A 217 -2.36 8.63 -5.91
N ALA A 218 -2.58 9.74 -5.20
CA ALA A 218 -3.91 10.29 -4.96
C ALA A 218 -3.89 11.82 -5.04
N LEU A 219 -5.01 12.37 -5.48
CA LEU A 219 -5.21 13.80 -5.64
C LEU A 219 -6.63 14.21 -5.25
N ARG A 220 -6.77 15.48 -4.89
CA ARG A 220 -8.09 16.10 -4.72
C ARG A 220 -8.53 16.74 -6.03
N THR A 221 -9.81 16.57 -6.33
CA THR A 221 -10.50 17.21 -7.46
C THR A 221 -11.68 18.01 -6.93
N SER A 222 -12.32 18.83 -7.77
CA SER A 222 -13.55 19.53 -7.40
C SER A 222 -14.72 18.60 -7.06
N GLY A 223 -14.72 17.38 -7.60
CA GLY A 223 -15.76 16.38 -7.36
C GLY A 223 -15.52 15.48 -6.16
N GLY A 224 -14.31 15.45 -5.60
CA GLY A 224 -13.89 14.52 -4.55
C GLY A 224 -12.47 13.98 -4.77
N LEU A 225 -12.17 12.82 -4.19
CA LEU A 225 -10.85 12.19 -4.33
C LEU A 225 -10.73 11.45 -5.66
N ALA A 226 -9.55 11.53 -6.27
CA ALA A 226 -9.18 10.73 -7.42
C ALA A 226 -7.75 10.17 -7.23
N GLY A 227 -7.36 9.21 -8.05
CA GLY A 227 -6.03 8.61 -7.98
C GLY A 227 -5.96 7.32 -8.76
N ALA A 228 -4.85 6.60 -8.63
CA ALA A 228 -4.73 5.28 -9.20
C ALA A 228 -3.86 4.37 -8.31
N ASP A 229 -4.17 3.08 -8.36
CA ASP A 229 -3.32 1.98 -7.91
C ASP A 229 -3.05 1.12 -9.13
N PHE A 230 -1.82 0.72 -9.38
CA PHE A 230 -1.51 -0.02 -10.60
C PHE A 230 -0.30 -0.91 -10.40
N ALA A 231 -0.39 -2.13 -10.93
CA ALA A 231 0.66 -3.12 -10.86
C ALA A 231 0.89 -3.79 -12.21
N GLU A 232 2.15 -4.14 -12.45
CA GLU A 232 2.55 -5.15 -13.42
C GLU A 232 3.14 -6.34 -12.65
N ARG A 233 2.54 -7.51 -12.82
CA ARG A 233 2.99 -8.77 -12.20
C ARG A 233 2.61 -9.95 -13.09
N PRO A 234 3.25 -11.12 -12.92
CA PRO A 234 2.76 -12.35 -13.54
C PRO A 234 1.32 -12.63 -13.11
N SER A 235 0.39 -12.55 -14.06
CA SER A 235 -1.06 -12.74 -13.87
C SER A 235 -1.57 -13.96 -14.63
N MET A 236 -2.81 -14.34 -14.36
CA MET A 236 -3.53 -15.39 -15.10
C MET A 236 -4.56 -14.72 -16.04
N PRO A 237 -4.73 -15.21 -17.29
CA PRO A 237 -5.71 -14.62 -18.21
C PRO A 237 -7.12 -14.56 -17.63
N GLY A 238 -7.72 -13.36 -17.66
CA GLY A 238 -9.10 -13.14 -17.21
C GLY A 238 -9.29 -13.02 -15.70
N GLU A 239 -8.23 -13.05 -14.90
CA GLU A 239 -8.32 -12.70 -13.48
C GLU A 239 -8.34 -11.18 -13.29
N GLU A 240 -9.14 -10.73 -12.32
CA GLU A 240 -9.10 -9.34 -11.84
C GLU A 240 -7.77 -9.08 -11.14
N GLU A 241 -7.22 -7.88 -11.32
CA GLU A 241 -5.96 -7.46 -10.68
C GLU A 241 -6.16 -6.24 -9.77
N GLU A 242 -5.11 -5.84 -9.06
CA GLU A 242 -5.13 -4.70 -8.14
C GLU A 242 -5.14 -3.33 -8.86
N SER A 243 -5.00 -3.29 -10.19
CA SER A 243 -4.98 -2.03 -10.94
C SER A 243 -6.37 -1.36 -11.01
N CYS A 244 -6.45 -0.08 -10.65
CA CYS A 244 -7.67 0.71 -10.68
C CYS A 244 -7.42 2.22 -10.79
N ILE A 245 -8.46 2.93 -11.23
CA ILE A 245 -8.62 4.38 -11.05
C ILE A 245 -9.63 4.60 -9.93
N TRP A 246 -9.28 5.43 -8.96
CA TRP A 246 -10.25 6.07 -8.10
C TRP A 246 -10.76 7.34 -8.77
N THR A 247 -12.08 7.45 -8.87
CA THR A 247 -12.79 8.68 -9.19
C THR A 247 -13.64 9.07 -7.98
N PRO A 248 -14.20 10.28 -7.95
CA PRO A 248 -15.06 10.69 -6.84
C PRO A 248 -16.28 9.79 -6.60
N THR A 249 -16.68 9.00 -7.60
CA THR A 249 -17.90 8.18 -7.54
C THR A 249 -17.67 6.70 -7.80
N ALA A 250 -16.45 6.27 -8.15
CA ALA A 250 -16.15 4.87 -8.49
C ALA A 250 -14.70 4.46 -8.17
N CYS A 251 -14.51 3.17 -7.93
CA CYS A 251 -13.22 2.50 -8.05
C CYS A 251 -13.28 1.60 -9.29
N GLU A 252 -12.71 2.09 -10.40
CA GLU A 252 -12.87 1.51 -11.73
C GLU A 252 -11.65 0.66 -12.07
N PRO A 253 -11.80 -0.61 -12.52
CA PRO A 253 -10.65 -1.43 -12.90
C PRO A 253 -9.91 -0.82 -14.09
N LEU A 254 -8.59 -1.03 -14.12
CA LEU A 254 -7.72 -0.71 -15.25
C LEU A 254 -7.32 -1.98 -16.01
N ALA A 255 -7.14 -1.86 -17.33
CA ALA A 255 -6.45 -2.88 -18.11
C ALA A 255 -4.95 -2.96 -17.74
N ASP A 256 -4.24 -3.92 -18.35
CA ASP A 256 -2.81 -4.15 -18.17
C ASP A 256 -1.98 -2.86 -18.27
N ILE A 257 -0.97 -2.75 -17.40
CA ILE A 257 -0.16 -1.55 -17.20
C ILE A 257 1.22 -1.78 -17.78
N ALA A 258 1.72 -0.81 -18.54
CA ALA A 258 3.10 -0.78 -19.01
C ALA A 258 3.90 0.23 -18.18
N PHE A 259 5.07 -0.20 -17.71
CA PHE A 259 6.05 0.63 -17.03
C PHE A 259 7.30 0.79 -17.91
N GLU A 260 7.58 2.02 -18.35
CA GLU A 260 8.64 2.33 -19.31
C GLU A 260 9.60 3.36 -18.70
N PRO A 261 10.64 2.94 -17.95
CA PRO A 261 11.70 3.84 -17.53
C PRO A 261 12.45 4.37 -18.76
N GLU A 262 12.77 5.66 -18.77
CA GLU A 262 13.45 6.31 -19.91
C GLU A 262 14.91 5.83 -20.08
N SER A 263 15.54 5.34 -19.02
CA SER A 263 16.90 4.78 -19.04
C SER A 263 17.16 3.86 -17.84
N ASP A 264 18.38 3.30 -17.74
CA ASP A 264 18.83 2.50 -16.61
C ASP A 264 19.21 3.34 -15.36
N ASP A 265 19.11 4.68 -15.42
CA ASP A 265 19.31 5.53 -14.23
C ASP A 265 18.26 5.17 -13.15
N PRO A 266 18.66 4.87 -11.90
CA PRO A 266 17.76 4.62 -10.79
C PRO A 266 16.65 5.65 -10.55
N LEU A 267 16.86 6.90 -10.97
CA LEU A 267 15.91 8.00 -10.86
C LEU A 267 15.44 8.52 -12.23
N ALA A 268 15.64 7.75 -13.31
CA ALA A 268 15.05 8.05 -14.61
C ALA A 268 13.52 8.23 -14.47
N PRO A 269 12.90 9.19 -15.18
CA PRO A 269 11.45 9.26 -15.29
C PRO A 269 10.86 7.98 -15.89
N TRP A 270 9.63 7.65 -15.51
CA TRP A 270 8.90 6.48 -15.99
C TRP A 270 7.65 6.95 -16.70
N ARG A 271 7.49 6.56 -17.97
CA ARG A 271 6.17 6.60 -18.61
C ARG A 271 5.37 5.40 -18.15
N ILE A 272 4.17 5.64 -17.64
CA ILE A 272 3.30 4.59 -17.13
C ILE A 272 1.92 4.76 -17.74
N HIS A 273 1.42 3.74 -18.41
CA HIS A 273 0.14 3.81 -19.09
C HIS A 273 -0.61 2.47 -19.07
N SER A 274 -1.94 2.54 -19.08
CA SER A 274 -2.80 1.37 -19.21
C SER A 274 -3.13 1.08 -20.67
N ARG A 275 -3.33 -0.20 -21.02
CA ARG A 275 -3.66 -0.62 -22.39
C ARG A 275 -4.95 0.01 -22.93
N ASP A 276 -5.89 0.33 -22.06
CA ASP A 276 -7.15 1.00 -22.40
C ASP A 276 -7.02 2.54 -22.49
N GLY A 277 -5.82 3.10 -22.29
CA GLY A 277 -5.52 4.52 -22.42
C GLY A 277 -6.10 5.40 -21.29
N ARG A 278 -6.59 4.77 -20.22
CA ARG A 278 -7.25 5.46 -19.11
C ARG A 278 -6.29 5.97 -18.04
N LEU A 279 -5.11 5.36 -17.93
CA LEU A 279 -3.94 5.87 -17.23
C LEU A 279 -2.89 6.26 -18.27
N ASP A 280 -2.43 7.51 -18.27
CA ASP A 280 -1.28 7.98 -19.07
C ASP A 280 -0.55 9.04 -18.27
N VAL A 281 0.53 8.63 -17.61
CA VAL A 281 1.26 9.44 -16.62
C VAL A 281 2.76 9.31 -16.80
N VAL A 282 3.47 10.33 -16.34
CA VAL A 282 4.92 10.30 -16.13
C VAL A 282 5.17 10.40 -14.64
N PHE A 283 5.98 9.48 -14.11
CA PHE A 283 6.49 9.52 -12.75
C PHE A 283 7.93 10.02 -12.76
N GLU A 284 8.22 11.06 -11.99
CA GLU A 284 9.57 11.63 -11.83
C GLU A 284 10.07 11.33 -10.41
N PRO A 285 10.97 10.35 -10.24
CA PRO A 285 11.54 10.00 -8.94
C PRO A 285 12.37 11.15 -8.35
N GLU A 286 12.17 11.46 -7.08
CA GLU A 286 13.01 12.42 -6.32
C GLU A 286 13.93 11.72 -5.33
N GLY A 287 13.64 10.46 -4.99
CA GLY A 287 14.51 9.66 -4.17
C GLY A 287 14.11 8.19 -4.14
N ARG A 288 14.95 7.41 -3.48
CA ARG A 288 14.87 5.94 -3.50
C ARG A 288 15.16 5.37 -2.12
N LYS A 289 14.24 4.55 -1.63
CA LYS A 289 14.48 3.60 -0.54
C LYS A 289 14.78 2.24 -1.15
N GLN A 290 15.87 1.60 -0.74
CA GLN A 290 16.26 0.29 -1.26
C GLN A 290 16.48 -0.72 -0.14
N VAL A 291 16.02 -1.95 -0.35
CA VAL A 291 16.29 -3.11 0.49
C VAL A 291 16.79 -4.23 -0.42
N LYS A 292 18.06 -4.60 -0.27
CA LYS A 292 18.69 -5.65 -1.07
C LYS A 292 19.41 -6.64 -0.17
N HIS A 293 18.96 -7.89 -0.17
CA HIS A 293 19.59 -8.99 0.57
C HIS A 293 19.69 -10.24 -0.29
N GLN A 294 20.80 -10.97 -0.13
CA GLN A 294 21.08 -12.23 -0.79
C GLN A 294 21.59 -13.22 0.25
N LEU A 295 20.78 -14.23 0.59
CA LEU A 295 21.06 -15.24 1.62
C LEU A 295 20.86 -16.64 1.03
N GLY A 296 21.76 -17.03 0.12
CA GLY A 296 21.73 -18.34 -0.55
C GLY A 296 20.42 -18.60 -1.30
N LEU A 297 19.54 -19.42 -0.70
CA LEU A 297 18.21 -19.73 -1.23
C LEU A 297 17.23 -18.57 -1.10
N PHE A 298 17.50 -17.55 -0.28
CA PHE A 298 16.63 -16.38 -0.18
C PHE A 298 17.26 -15.17 -0.86
N ALA A 299 16.44 -14.37 -1.51
CA ALA A 299 16.88 -13.10 -2.06
C ALA A 299 15.73 -12.11 -2.13
N ILE A 300 16.05 -10.84 -1.93
CA ILE A 300 15.14 -9.72 -2.13
C ILE A 300 15.94 -8.61 -2.79
N ASP A 301 15.41 -8.11 -3.90
CA ASP A 301 15.83 -6.86 -4.53
C ASP A 301 14.58 -6.00 -4.61
N TYR A 302 14.41 -5.15 -3.61
CA TYR A 302 13.29 -4.25 -3.46
C TYR A 302 13.77 -2.81 -3.52
N PHE A 303 13.05 -1.97 -4.25
CA PHE A 303 13.16 -0.54 -4.08
C PHE A 303 11.79 0.11 -4.15
N GLN A 304 11.64 1.22 -3.45
CA GLN A 304 10.53 2.14 -3.59
C GLN A 304 11.10 3.51 -3.92
N LEU A 305 10.69 4.00 -5.07
CA LEU A 305 10.87 5.37 -5.50
C LEU A 305 9.73 6.20 -4.95
N PHE A 306 10.05 7.41 -4.52
CA PHE A 306 9.07 8.43 -4.16
C PHE A 306 9.38 9.67 -4.99
N GLY A 307 8.33 10.35 -5.42
CA GLY A 307 8.44 11.41 -6.41
C GLY A 307 7.06 11.93 -6.78
N HIS A 308 6.95 12.56 -7.93
CA HIS A 308 5.68 13.11 -8.37
C HIS A 308 5.24 12.57 -9.71
N TYR A 309 3.93 12.41 -9.83
CA TYR A 309 3.25 12.07 -11.05
C TYR A 309 2.70 13.33 -11.71
N ARG A 310 2.77 13.36 -13.04
CA ARG A 310 1.98 14.26 -13.88
C ARG A 310 1.32 13.46 -14.99
N GLY A 311 0.17 13.93 -15.47
CA GLY A 311 -0.50 13.29 -16.59
C GLY A 311 -2.01 13.28 -16.41
N THR A 312 -2.63 12.18 -16.83
CA THR A 312 -4.08 12.12 -17.00
C THR A 312 -4.67 10.79 -16.56
N LEU A 313 -5.78 10.88 -15.82
CA LEU A 313 -6.69 9.76 -15.55
C LEU A 313 -8.00 9.94 -16.33
N ARG A 314 -8.56 8.87 -16.87
CA ARG A 314 -9.84 8.85 -17.60
C ARG A 314 -10.81 7.89 -16.93
N GLY A 315 -11.67 8.45 -16.08
CA GLY A 315 -12.77 7.73 -15.46
C GLY A 315 -14.03 7.79 -16.33
N ALA A 316 -15.06 7.03 -15.96
CA ALA A 316 -16.35 7.06 -16.64
C ALA A 316 -17.01 8.46 -16.60
N GLN A 317 -16.71 9.26 -15.57
CA GLN A 317 -17.26 10.61 -15.36
C GLN A 317 -16.45 11.72 -16.05
N GLY A 318 -15.28 11.42 -16.59
CA GLY A 318 -14.45 12.40 -17.26
C GLY A 318 -12.95 12.24 -17.02
N GLU A 319 -12.24 13.30 -17.36
CA GLU A 319 -10.79 13.36 -17.38
C GLU A 319 -10.24 14.18 -16.21
N TYR A 320 -9.21 13.66 -15.55
CA TYR A 320 -8.53 14.30 -14.43
C TYR A 320 -7.07 14.52 -14.81
N LYS A 321 -6.73 15.77 -15.16
CA LYS A 321 -5.36 16.20 -15.43
C LYS A 321 -4.73 16.74 -14.16
N PHE A 322 -3.46 16.44 -13.97
CA PHE A 322 -2.71 16.89 -12.80
C PHE A 322 -1.22 16.97 -13.10
N ASP A 323 -0.54 17.76 -12.29
CA ASP A 323 0.91 17.98 -12.38
C ASP A 323 1.46 18.11 -10.95
N GLY A 324 2.56 17.41 -10.67
CA GLY A 324 3.25 17.49 -9.38
C GLY A 324 2.55 16.75 -8.22
N VAL A 325 1.76 15.70 -8.46
CA VAL A 325 1.09 14.94 -7.39
C VAL A 325 2.05 13.90 -6.81
N HIS A 326 2.29 13.93 -5.49
CA HIS A 326 3.12 12.92 -4.85
C HIS A 326 2.55 11.51 -5.04
N GLY A 327 3.44 10.55 -5.24
CA GLY A 327 3.14 9.13 -5.14
C GLY A 327 4.42 8.31 -5.08
N VAL A 328 4.24 6.99 -5.11
CA VAL A 328 5.34 6.04 -5.08
C VAL A 328 5.29 5.12 -6.29
N CYS A 329 6.46 4.60 -6.67
CA CYS A 329 6.61 3.50 -7.61
C CYS A 329 7.64 2.54 -7.02
N GLU A 330 7.29 1.28 -6.86
CA GLU A 330 8.16 0.26 -6.28
C GLU A 330 8.36 -0.90 -7.23
N SER A 331 9.51 -1.54 -7.11
CA SER A 331 9.77 -2.81 -7.76
C SER A 331 10.26 -3.82 -6.74
N MET A 332 9.78 -5.04 -6.89
CA MET A 332 10.19 -6.18 -6.12
C MET A 332 10.63 -7.30 -7.04
N LYS A 333 11.76 -7.92 -6.72
CA LYS A 333 12.17 -9.23 -7.23
C LYS A 333 12.64 -10.06 -6.06
N ALA A 334 11.99 -11.20 -5.81
CA ALA A 334 12.28 -11.97 -4.62
C ALA A 334 12.23 -13.50 -4.82
N ARG A 335 13.01 -14.16 -3.97
CA ARG A 335 13.07 -15.60 -3.72
C ARG A 335 12.81 -15.82 -2.23
N LEU A 336 11.58 -16.17 -1.84
CA LEU A 336 11.08 -16.13 -0.45
C LEU A 336 10.46 -17.44 0.01
#